data_AF-A0A382ZJZ7-F1
#
_entry.id   AF-A0A382ZJZ7-F1
#
_cell.length_a   1.000
_cell.length_b   1.000
_cell.length_c   1.000
_cell.angle_alpha   90.00
_cell.angle_beta   90.00
_cell.angle_gamma   90.00
#
_symmetry.space_group_name_H-M   'P 1'
#
loop_
_entity.id
_entity.type
_entity.pdbx_description
1 polymer ?
#
loop_
_entity_poly.entity_id
_entity_poly.type
_entity_poly.pdbx_seq_one_letter_code
_entity_poly.pdbx_strand_id
1 'polypeptide(L)'
;VKELSYRDLTQRLYNLEYLATLPAREERSGAFSSYDRRSRYDDETGQYQDWAANSDGSGYLYKEGESIVVFEKDGPGVIWRVWSALPESGHIRIFIDYQREPVVNIPFRDFFEQFNKDIPPMNFPELVPTLSRGRNRFIPIPFNQHCKVVFDS
;
A
#
# COMPACT_ATOMS: atom_id res chain seq x y z
N VAL A 1 8.13 23.07 -4.79
CA VAL A 1 7.65 21.67 -4.75
C VAL A 1 7.95 21.05 -6.10
N LYS A 2 8.57 19.87 -6.16
CA LYS A 2 8.84 19.18 -7.44
C LYS A 2 7.54 18.52 -7.89
N GLU A 3 7.03 18.93 -9.04
CA GLU A 3 5.88 18.27 -9.65
C GLU A 3 6.34 17.00 -10.36
N LEU A 4 5.57 15.92 -10.23
CA LEU A 4 5.82 14.64 -10.88
C LEU A 4 4.56 14.24 -11.63
N SER A 5 4.70 14.00 -12.92
CA SER A 5 3.66 13.36 -13.71
C SER A 5 3.60 11.87 -13.39
N TYR A 6 2.49 11.22 -13.73
CA TYR A 6 2.40 9.76 -13.63
C TYR A 6 3.48 9.06 -14.48
N ARG A 7 3.87 9.65 -15.62
CA ARG A 7 4.98 9.18 -16.45
C ARG A 7 6.29 9.17 -15.65
N ASP A 8 6.59 10.25 -14.93
CA ASP A 8 7.80 10.32 -14.10
C ASP A 8 7.82 9.22 -13.03
N LEU A 9 6.66 8.92 -12.44
CA LEU A 9 6.53 7.83 -11.46
C LEU A 9 6.75 6.46 -12.10
N THR A 10 6.14 6.21 -13.26
CA THR A 10 6.33 4.93 -13.98
C THR A 10 7.78 4.74 -14.44
N GLN A 11 8.48 5.82 -14.79
CA GLN A 11 9.90 5.76 -15.13
C GLN A 11 10.76 5.31 -13.95
N ARG A 12 10.40 5.69 -12.72
CA ARG A 12 11.12 5.26 -11.51
C ARG A 12 11.02 3.75 -11.25
N LEU A 13 10.06 3.04 -11.86
CA LEU A 13 9.94 1.58 -11.71
C LEU A 13 11.09 0.83 -12.39
N TYR A 14 11.68 1.39 -13.45
CA TYR A 14 12.72 0.73 -14.25
C TYR A 14 14.01 1.53 -14.39
N ASN A 15 14.04 2.80 -13.97
CA ASN A 15 15.25 3.60 -13.97
C ASN A 15 16.15 3.24 -12.77
N LEU A 16 17.06 2.28 -12.99
CA LEU A 16 17.99 1.84 -11.95
C LEU A 16 19.04 2.91 -11.59
N GLU A 17 19.33 3.87 -12.46
CA GLU A 17 20.24 4.99 -12.13
C GLU A 17 19.65 5.88 -11.02
N TYR A 18 18.32 5.95 -10.91
CA TYR A 18 17.65 6.68 -9.85
C TYR A 18 18.02 6.15 -8.44
N LEU A 19 18.41 4.87 -8.33
CA LEU A 19 18.87 4.29 -7.06
C LEU A 19 20.15 4.96 -6.52
N ALA A 20 20.94 5.58 -7.40
CA ALA A 20 22.15 6.33 -7.02
C ALA A 20 21.85 7.80 -6.64
N THR A 21 20.58 8.23 -6.70
CA THR A 21 20.18 9.58 -6.33
C THR A 21 19.68 9.62 -4.89
N LEU A 22 20.15 10.59 -4.11
CA LEU A 22 19.62 10.80 -2.77
C LEU A 22 18.18 11.31 -2.86
N PRO A 23 17.26 10.83 -1.98
CA PRO A 23 15.93 11.39 -1.90
C PRO A 23 16.00 12.87 -1.51
N ALA A 24 14.97 13.65 -1.88
CA ALA A 24 14.88 15.01 -1.39
C ALA A 24 14.76 15.02 0.14
N ARG A 25 15.27 16.05 0.81
CA ARG A 25 15.39 16.10 2.28
C ARG A 25 14.10 15.77 3.05
N GLU A 26 12.95 16.13 2.50
CA GLU A 26 11.63 15.91 3.12
C GLU A 26 10.92 14.65 2.62
N GLU A 27 11.47 13.94 1.61
CA GLU A 27 10.94 12.66 1.16
C GLU A 27 11.22 11.58 2.21
N ARG A 28 10.22 10.73 2.46
CA ARG A 28 10.31 9.61 3.40
C ARG A 28 9.79 8.34 2.73
N SER A 29 10.38 7.21 3.11
CA SER A 29 9.84 5.88 2.81
C SER A 29 9.17 5.32 4.06
N GLY A 30 8.29 4.34 3.86
CA GLY A 30 7.61 3.66 4.96
C GLY A 30 6.78 2.50 4.45
N ALA A 31 6.26 1.72 5.39
CA ALA A 31 5.35 0.63 5.11
C ALA A 31 4.27 0.56 6.19
N PHE A 32 3.08 0.15 5.77
CA PHE A 32 2.01 -0.28 6.65
C PHE A 32 1.76 -1.75 6.39
N SER A 33 1.78 -2.55 7.45
CA SER A 33 1.59 -3.99 7.35
C SER A 33 0.71 -4.50 8.47
N SER A 34 0.25 -5.72 8.29
CA SER A 34 -0.56 -6.47 9.25
C SER A 34 0.26 -7.08 10.39
N TYR A 35 1.42 -6.50 10.73
CA TYR A 35 2.28 -7.00 11.80
C TYR A 35 1.56 -6.98 13.16
N ASP A 36 1.98 -7.87 14.07
CA ASP A 36 1.46 -7.95 15.43
C ASP A 36 1.76 -6.66 16.21
N ARG A 37 0.73 -5.85 16.45
CA ARG A 37 0.84 -4.53 17.11
C ARG A 37 1.35 -4.60 18.56
N ARG A 38 1.40 -5.79 19.17
CA ARG A 38 2.02 -5.98 20.49
C ARG A 38 3.54 -5.75 20.43
N SER A 39 4.19 -6.22 19.36
CA SER A 39 5.62 -5.97 19.12
C SER A 39 5.82 -4.52 18.72
N ARG A 40 6.31 -3.70 19.65
CA ARG A 40 6.52 -2.26 19.44
C ARG A 40 7.74 -1.75 20.16
N TYR A 41 8.37 -0.72 19.59
CA TYR A 41 9.41 0.04 20.28
C TYR A 41 8.75 1.06 21.20
N ASP A 42 9.31 1.19 22.40
CA ASP A 42 8.92 2.20 23.39
C ASP A 42 10.04 3.24 23.49
N ASP A 43 9.73 4.45 23.00
CA ASP A 43 10.67 5.57 22.97
C ASP A 43 11.02 6.08 24.38
N GLU A 44 10.15 5.90 25.39
CA GLU A 44 10.39 6.36 26.75
C GLU A 44 11.40 5.48 27.48
N THR A 45 11.26 4.16 27.31
CA THR A 45 12.16 3.18 27.95
C THR A 45 13.36 2.80 27.08
N GLY A 46 13.30 3.10 25.78
CA GLY A 46 14.30 2.73 24.79
C GLY A 46 14.35 1.23 24.49
N GLN A 47 13.27 0.49 24.77
CA GLN A 47 13.20 -0.97 24.66
C GLN A 47 12.06 -1.45 23.75
N TYR A 48 12.20 -2.66 23.23
CA TYR A 48 11.11 -3.34 22.53
C TYR A 48 10.19 -4.05 23.52
N GLN A 49 8.91 -3.73 23.47
CA GLN A 49 7.86 -4.43 24.20
C GLN A 49 7.33 -5.58 23.35
N ASP A 50 7.07 -6.73 23.98
CA ASP A 50 6.55 -7.96 23.35
C ASP A 50 7.23 -8.30 22.01
N TRP A 51 8.56 -8.14 21.95
CA TRP A 51 9.35 -8.28 20.72
C TRP A 51 9.15 -9.63 20.00
N ALA A 52 8.78 -10.69 20.74
CA ALA A 52 8.53 -12.03 20.24
C ALA A 52 7.08 -12.28 19.79
N ALA A 53 6.20 -11.27 19.87
CA ALA A 53 4.84 -11.38 19.36
C ALA A 53 4.86 -11.58 17.83
N ASN A 54 4.09 -12.56 17.36
CA ASN A 54 4.19 -13.10 16.00
C ASN A 54 2.81 -13.40 15.38
N SER A 55 1.75 -12.74 15.88
CA SER A 55 0.39 -12.87 15.33
C SER A 55 0.19 -11.98 14.09
N ASP A 56 1.16 -12.00 13.18
CA ASP A 56 1.13 -11.26 11.92
C ASP A 56 -0.03 -11.75 11.03
N GLY A 57 -0.59 -10.83 10.23
CA GLY A 57 -1.69 -11.11 9.30
C GLY A 57 -3.04 -10.54 9.75
N SER A 58 -3.16 -10.16 11.02
CA SER A 58 -4.41 -9.61 11.59
C SER A 58 -4.33 -8.12 11.93
N GLY A 59 -3.16 -7.50 11.81
CA GLY A 59 -2.95 -6.09 12.16
C GLY A 59 -3.63 -5.12 11.19
N TYR A 60 -4.21 -4.06 11.75
CA TYR A 60 -4.77 -2.90 11.05
C TYR A 60 -4.45 -1.63 11.85
N LEU A 61 -4.84 -0.45 11.37
CA LEU A 61 -4.66 0.81 12.10
C LEU A 61 -5.79 1.03 13.10
N TYR A 62 -7.02 1.05 12.62
CA TYR A 62 -8.23 1.16 13.44
C TYR A 62 -9.46 0.66 12.65
N LYS A 63 -10.62 0.59 13.30
CA LYS A 63 -11.90 0.22 12.67
C LYS A 63 -12.77 1.45 12.38
N GLU A 64 -13.49 1.39 11.26
CA GLU A 64 -14.57 2.33 10.91
C GLU A 64 -15.85 1.50 10.67
N GLY A 65 -16.68 1.36 11.70
CA GLY A 65 -17.82 0.44 11.66
C GLY A 65 -17.35 -1.01 11.49
N GLU A 66 -17.84 -1.68 10.44
CA GLU A 66 -17.48 -3.05 10.07
C GLU A 66 -16.22 -3.14 9.17
N SER A 67 -15.65 -1.99 8.81
CA SER A 67 -14.45 -1.92 7.96
C SER A 67 -13.19 -1.74 8.80
N ILE A 68 -12.05 -2.19 8.27
CA ILE A 68 -10.72 -1.94 8.83
C ILE A 68 -9.94 -0.95 7.96
N VAL A 69 -9.27 0.00 8.60
CA VAL A 69 -8.34 0.91 7.93
C VAL A 69 -6.94 0.32 8.02
N VAL A 70 -6.32 0.07 6.87
CA VAL A 70 -5.01 -0.62 6.79
C VAL A 70 -3.87 0.30 6.40
N PHE A 71 -4.18 1.45 5.81
CA PHE A 71 -3.24 2.50 5.50
C PHE A 71 -3.96 3.84 5.58
N GLU A 72 -3.34 4.82 6.22
CA GLU A 72 -3.78 6.21 6.16
C GLU A 72 -2.60 7.16 6.32
N LYS A 73 -2.48 8.12 5.42
CA LYS A 73 -1.44 9.15 5.47
C LYS A 73 -1.92 10.48 4.90
N ASP A 74 -1.62 11.55 5.62
CA ASP A 74 -1.64 12.93 5.11
C ASP A 74 -0.36 13.29 4.36
N GLY A 75 -0.47 14.29 3.49
CA GLY A 75 0.59 14.81 2.65
C GLY A 75 0.70 14.12 1.28
N PRO A 76 1.54 14.66 0.38
CA PRO A 76 1.77 14.05 -0.93
C PRO A 76 2.59 12.75 -0.79
N GLY A 77 2.25 11.74 -1.58
CA GLY A 77 2.92 10.45 -1.54
C GLY A 77 2.55 9.52 -2.69
N VAL A 78 3.19 8.36 -2.72
CA VAL A 78 2.94 7.30 -3.70
C VAL A 78 2.98 5.95 -3.00
N ILE A 79 1.93 5.16 -3.13
CA ILE A 79 1.97 3.73 -2.79
C ILE A 79 2.65 3.01 -3.95
N TRP A 80 3.89 2.58 -3.74
CA TRP A 80 4.70 1.90 -4.75
C TRP A 80 4.41 0.40 -4.88
N ARG A 81 3.96 -0.22 -3.78
CA ARG A 81 3.73 -1.65 -3.73
C ARG A 81 2.61 -1.97 -2.76
N VAL A 82 1.70 -2.82 -3.21
CA VAL A 82 0.77 -3.55 -2.34
C VAL A 82 1.10 -5.04 -2.46
N TRP A 83 1.05 -5.75 -1.34
CA TRP A 83 1.32 -7.18 -1.27
C TRP A 83 0.31 -7.87 -0.37
N SER A 84 -0.13 -9.06 -0.77
CA SER A 84 -0.91 -9.95 0.09
C SER A 84 -0.61 -11.42 -0.20
N ALA A 85 -0.44 -12.21 0.86
CA ALA A 85 -0.40 -13.67 0.76
C ALA A 85 -1.80 -14.26 0.52
N LEU A 86 -2.83 -13.65 1.11
CA LEU A 86 -4.21 -14.11 1.13
C LEU A 86 -5.15 -12.92 1.01
N PRO A 87 -5.47 -12.45 -0.22
CA PRO A 87 -6.58 -11.54 -0.39
C PRO A 87 -7.89 -12.33 -0.21
N GLU A 88 -8.46 -12.22 0.98
CA GLU A 88 -9.71 -12.88 1.35
C GLU A 88 -10.92 -12.22 0.66
N SER A 89 -12.12 -12.73 0.97
CA SER A 89 -13.37 -12.08 0.58
C SER A 89 -13.44 -10.66 1.14
N GLY A 90 -14.15 -9.79 0.43
CA GLY A 90 -14.28 -8.38 0.79
C GLY A 90 -13.79 -7.45 -0.30
N HIS A 91 -13.93 -6.16 -0.06
CA HIS A 91 -13.51 -5.12 -1.00
C HIS A 91 -12.31 -4.34 -0.47
N ILE A 92 -11.43 -3.97 -1.37
CA ILE A 92 -10.47 -2.89 -1.13
C ILE A 92 -11.07 -1.59 -1.63
N ARG A 93 -11.12 -0.59 -0.74
CA ARG A 93 -11.47 0.78 -1.07
C ARG A 93 -10.28 1.69 -0.88
N ILE A 94 -9.97 2.50 -1.90
CA ILE A 94 -8.90 3.51 -1.84
C ILE A 94 -9.49 4.88 -2.07
N PHE A 95 -9.29 5.75 -1.09
CA PHE A 95 -9.64 7.16 -1.13
C PHE A 95 -8.37 7.97 -1.32
N ILE A 96 -8.41 8.96 -2.21
CA ILE A 96 -7.31 9.88 -2.46
C ILE A 96 -7.80 11.32 -2.31
N ASP A 97 -6.94 12.18 -1.80
CA ASP A 97 -7.12 13.64 -1.73
C ASP A 97 -8.45 14.06 -1.10
N TYR A 98 -8.82 13.38 0.01
CA TYR A 98 -10.07 13.60 0.76
C TYR A 98 -11.36 13.46 -0.06
N GLN A 99 -11.30 12.76 -1.21
CA GLN A 99 -12.51 12.49 -1.99
C GLN A 99 -13.49 11.64 -1.18
N ARG A 100 -14.77 11.95 -1.31
CA ARG A 100 -15.86 11.22 -0.65
C ARG A 100 -16.05 9.83 -1.24
N GLU A 101 -15.91 9.71 -2.56
CA GLU A 101 -16.04 8.44 -3.27
C GLU A 101 -14.64 7.81 -3.45
N PRO A 102 -14.52 6.48 -3.27
CA PRO A 102 -13.25 5.81 -3.48
C PRO A 102 -12.91 5.73 -4.98
N VAL A 103 -11.66 5.99 -5.32
CA VAL A 103 -11.15 5.84 -6.69
C VAL A 103 -10.88 4.39 -7.08
N VAL A 104 -10.76 3.50 -6.09
CA VAL A 104 -10.76 2.05 -6.25
C VAL A 104 -11.79 1.48 -5.31
N ASN A 105 -12.72 0.69 -5.82
CA ASN A 105 -13.68 -0.09 -5.03
C ASN A 105 -13.98 -1.38 -5.78
N ILE A 106 -13.20 -2.42 -5.51
CA ILE A 106 -13.29 -3.72 -6.19
C ILE A 106 -13.00 -4.84 -5.18
N PRO A 107 -13.38 -6.10 -5.50
CA PRO A 107 -12.99 -7.24 -4.69
C PRO A 107 -11.48 -7.26 -4.45
N PHE A 108 -11.05 -7.53 -3.22
CA PHE A 108 -9.63 -7.42 -2.86
C PHE A 108 -8.74 -8.35 -3.69
N ARG A 109 -9.25 -9.52 -4.07
CA ARG A 109 -8.57 -10.43 -4.98
C ARG A 109 -8.41 -9.83 -6.39
N ASP A 110 -9.45 -9.22 -6.92
CA ASP A 110 -9.45 -8.60 -8.26
C ASP A 110 -8.45 -7.44 -8.35
N PHE A 111 -8.16 -6.78 -7.23
CA PHE A 111 -7.11 -5.77 -7.17
C PHE A 111 -5.71 -6.29 -7.53
N PHE A 112 -5.46 -7.59 -7.47
CA PHE A 112 -4.20 -8.18 -7.95
C PHE A 112 -4.34 -8.89 -9.31
N GLU A 113 -5.56 -9.22 -9.70
CA GLU A 113 -5.82 -10.05 -10.88
C GLU A 113 -6.34 -9.22 -12.06
N GLN A 114 -6.80 -7.98 -11.85
CA GLN A 114 -7.39 -7.13 -12.89
C GLN A 114 -6.77 -5.74 -12.99
N PHE A 115 -6.77 -5.19 -14.21
CA PHE A 115 -6.48 -3.79 -14.50
C PHE A 115 -7.45 -3.27 -15.56
N ASN A 116 -8.23 -2.22 -15.29
CA ASN A 116 -9.22 -1.69 -16.25
C ASN A 116 -10.16 -2.74 -16.88
N LYS A 117 -10.55 -3.77 -16.10
CA LYS A 117 -11.31 -4.96 -16.53
C LYS A 117 -10.54 -5.97 -17.37
N ASP A 118 -9.29 -5.66 -17.74
CA ASP A 118 -8.38 -6.64 -18.34
C ASP A 118 -7.99 -7.68 -17.28
N ILE A 119 -7.97 -8.93 -17.72
CA ILE A 119 -7.60 -10.11 -16.94
C ILE A 119 -6.23 -10.64 -17.41
N PRO A 120 -5.56 -11.56 -16.68
CA PRO A 120 -4.29 -12.11 -17.14
C PRO A 120 -4.41 -12.76 -18.52
N PRO A 121 -3.44 -12.53 -19.44
CA PRO A 121 -2.18 -11.82 -19.26
C PRO A 121 -2.21 -10.32 -19.68
N MET A 122 -3.38 -9.72 -19.90
CA MET A 122 -3.52 -8.32 -20.34
C MET A 122 -3.46 -7.31 -19.18
N ASN A 123 -3.47 -7.80 -17.94
CA ASN A 123 -3.48 -7.01 -16.70
C ASN A 123 -2.10 -6.50 -16.24
N PHE A 124 -1.13 -6.35 -17.15
CA PHE A 124 0.28 -6.07 -16.84
C PHE A 124 0.95 -7.11 -15.93
N PRO A 125 1.10 -8.38 -16.35
CA PRO A 125 1.55 -9.48 -15.51
C PRO A 125 2.90 -9.24 -14.81
N GLU A 126 3.80 -8.46 -15.42
CA GLU A 126 5.09 -8.08 -14.82
C GLU A 126 4.96 -7.06 -13.67
N LEU A 127 3.86 -6.29 -13.64
CA LEU A 127 3.54 -5.34 -12.57
C LEU A 127 2.58 -5.90 -11.52
N VAL A 128 1.93 -7.03 -11.81
CA VAL A 128 1.06 -7.74 -10.86
C VAL A 128 1.42 -9.22 -10.66
N PRO A 129 2.71 -9.57 -10.48
CA PRO A 129 3.11 -10.97 -10.46
C PRO A 129 2.65 -11.67 -9.16
N THR A 130 2.25 -12.92 -9.30
CA THR A 130 2.09 -13.84 -8.17
C THR A 130 3.37 -14.65 -8.01
N LEU A 131 4.12 -14.41 -6.93
CA LEU A 131 5.40 -15.05 -6.64
C LEU A 131 5.28 -15.82 -5.32
N SER A 132 5.50 -17.13 -5.35
CA SER A 132 5.42 -18.00 -4.16
C SER A 132 4.10 -17.83 -3.39
N ARG A 133 2.97 -17.76 -4.11
CA ARG A 133 1.61 -17.45 -3.62
C ARG A 133 1.37 -16.01 -3.14
N GLY A 134 2.42 -15.20 -2.98
CA GLY A 134 2.31 -13.79 -2.69
C GLY A 134 1.90 -13.00 -3.92
N ARG A 135 0.76 -12.31 -3.84
CA ARG A 135 0.29 -11.41 -4.89
C ARG A 135 0.90 -10.05 -4.70
N ASN A 136 1.52 -9.51 -5.75
CA ASN A 136 2.14 -8.20 -5.75
C ASN A 136 1.36 -7.28 -6.70
N ARG A 137 1.36 -5.99 -6.40
CA ARG A 137 0.94 -4.93 -7.33
C ARG A 137 1.92 -3.78 -7.23
N PHE A 138 2.63 -3.50 -8.32
CA PHE A 138 3.63 -2.44 -8.47
C PHE A 138 3.12 -1.24 -9.29
N ILE A 139 1.82 -1.18 -9.56
CA ILE A 139 1.19 -0.07 -10.25
C ILE A 139 1.10 1.10 -9.25
N PRO A 140 1.80 2.24 -9.48
CA PRO A 140 1.88 3.33 -8.51
C PRO A 140 0.52 3.97 -8.25
N ILE A 141 0.22 4.26 -6.99
CA ILE A 141 -0.99 5.00 -6.58
C ILE A 141 -0.55 6.32 -5.94
N PRO A 142 -0.45 7.41 -6.72
CA PRO A 142 -0.09 8.72 -6.20
C PRO A 142 -1.29 9.42 -5.54
N PHE A 143 -0.98 10.29 -4.57
CA PHE A 143 -1.92 11.19 -3.91
C PHE A 143 -1.18 12.49 -3.53
N ASN A 144 -1.89 13.62 -3.49
CA ASN A 144 -1.29 14.94 -3.25
C ASN A 144 -1.50 15.45 -1.82
N GLN A 145 -2.61 15.07 -1.20
CA GLN A 145 -3.06 15.62 0.08
C GLN A 145 -3.28 14.54 1.13
N HIS A 146 -3.87 13.41 0.74
CA HIS A 146 -4.20 12.33 1.67
C HIS A 146 -4.49 11.03 0.92
N CYS A 147 -4.20 9.89 1.54
CA CYS A 147 -4.69 8.61 1.06
C CYS A 147 -5.12 7.73 2.23
N LYS A 148 -6.27 7.08 2.08
CA LYS A 148 -6.80 6.08 2.99
C LYS A 148 -7.15 4.80 2.22
N VAL A 149 -6.69 3.67 2.73
CA VAL A 149 -7.03 2.32 2.23
C VAL A 149 -7.81 1.59 3.29
N VAL A 150 -8.98 1.10 2.89
CA VAL A 150 -9.95 0.43 3.74
C VAL A 150 -10.23 -0.96 3.18
N PHE A 151 -10.32 -1.96 4.04
CA PHE A 151 -10.86 -3.27 3.69
C PHE A 151 -12.22 -3.46 4.35
N ASP A 152 -13.17 -3.91 3.54
CA ASP A 152 -14.50 -4.32 3.99
C ASP A 152 -14.56 -5.83 4.20
N SER A 153 -15.43 -6.23 5.12
CA SER A 153 -15.82 -7.63 5.32
C SER A 153 -16.56 -8.20 4.12
#